data_AF-L7V3E9-F1
#
_entry.id   AF-L7V3E9-F1
#
_cell.length_a   1.000
_cell.length_b   1.000
_cell.length_c   1.000
_cell.angle_alpha   90.00
_cell.angle_beta   90.00
_cell.angle_gamma   90.00
#
_symmetry.space_group_name_H-M   'P 1'
#
loop_
_entity.id
_entity.type
_entity.pdbx_description
1 polymer ?
#
loop_
_entity_poly.entity_id
_entity_poly.type
_entity_poly.pdbx_seq_one_letter_code
_entity_poly.pdbx_strand_id
1 'polypeptide(L)'
;MFDKWQDALCGYRTLHRMNRPVFVDVSRAFPAVGAAPRRHELPMWVKNGGMLLTPPWMPARQIAWIRRANDGAWMAVVLMPVASAHRDSHLVMQLWLEADMLTTARLDAT
;
A
#
# COMPACT_ATOMS: atom_id res chain seq x y z
N MET A 1 -5.44 12.10 -10.71
CA MET A 1 -4.37 11.06 -10.75
C MET A 1 -4.33 10.37 -12.11
N PHE A 2 -5.43 9.79 -12.58
CA PHE A 2 -5.49 9.07 -13.86
C PHE A 2 -6.07 9.91 -15.00
N ASP A 3 -5.96 11.23 -14.90
CA ASP A 3 -6.79 12.18 -15.66
C ASP A 3 -6.46 12.17 -17.16
N LYS A 4 -5.24 11.74 -17.50
CA LYS A 4 -4.76 11.58 -18.88
C LYS A 4 -4.61 10.11 -19.32
N TRP A 5 -5.02 9.14 -18.49
CA TRP A 5 -4.90 7.72 -18.81
C TRP A 5 -6.22 7.19 -19.38
N GLN A 6 -6.15 6.56 -20.56
CA GLN A 6 -7.31 5.95 -21.21
C GLN A 6 -7.65 4.61 -20.55
N ASP A 7 -8.94 4.32 -20.36
CA ASP A 7 -9.38 3.10 -19.66
C ASP A 7 -9.13 1.83 -20.45
N ALA A 8 -9.18 1.95 -21.76
CA ALA A 8 -8.95 0.89 -22.70
C ALA A 8 -8.29 1.42 -23.97
N LEU A 9 -7.52 0.56 -24.62
CA LEU A 9 -6.95 0.79 -25.94
C LEU A 9 -7.49 -0.30 -26.87
N CYS A 10 -8.15 0.09 -27.97
CA CYS A 10 -8.77 -0.84 -28.92
C CYS A 10 -9.71 -1.87 -28.26
N GLY A 11 -10.43 -1.46 -27.20
CA GLY A 11 -11.34 -2.34 -26.43
C GLY A 11 -10.65 -3.18 -25.35
N TYR A 12 -9.31 -3.24 -25.32
CA TYR A 12 -8.57 -3.92 -24.27
C TYR A 12 -8.37 -3.00 -23.07
N ARG A 13 -8.86 -3.43 -21.91
CA ARG A 13 -8.81 -2.62 -20.70
C ARG A 13 -7.40 -2.53 -20.13
N THR A 14 -6.95 -1.31 -19.89
CA THR A 14 -5.64 -0.98 -19.31
C THR A 14 -5.76 -0.30 -17.95
N LEU A 15 -6.97 0.17 -17.57
CA LEU A 15 -7.27 0.72 -16.26
C LEU A 15 -8.65 0.27 -15.78
N HIS A 16 -8.71 -0.21 -14.54
CA HIS A 16 -9.95 -0.35 -13.78
C HIS A 16 -9.94 0.66 -12.63
N ARG A 17 -10.72 1.74 -12.72
CA ARG A 17 -10.95 2.63 -11.58
C ARG A 17 -11.91 1.96 -10.61
N MET A 18 -11.64 2.08 -9.31
CA MET A 18 -12.48 1.53 -8.26
C MET A 18 -12.30 2.29 -6.95
N ASN A 19 -13.05 1.92 -5.93
CA ASN A 19 -12.88 2.48 -4.60
C ASN A 19 -13.34 1.47 -3.54
N ARG A 20 -12.43 0.61 -3.07
CA ARG A 20 -12.76 -0.46 -2.12
C ARG A 20 -11.78 -0.55 -0.94
N PRO A 21 -12.24 -0.94 0.26
CA PRO A 21 -11.35 -1.23 1.37
C PRO A 21 -10.50 -2.47 1.06
N VAL A 22 -9.22 -2.39 1.41
CA VAL A 22 -8.26 -3.50 1.30
C VAL A 22 -7.32 -3.48 2.51
N PHE A 23 -6.65 -4.60 2.76
CA PHE A 23 -5.50 -4.68 3.65
C PHE A 23 -4.25 -4.90 2.82
N VAL A 24 -3.19 -4.15 3.11
CA VAL A 24 -1.88 -4.24 2.46
C VAL A 24 -0.94 -5.06 3.33
N ASP A 25 -0.26 -6.04 2.73
CA ASP A 25 0.83 -6.77 3.37
C ASP A 25 2.06 -5.86 3.45
N VAL A 26 2.26 -5.21 4.59
CA VAL A 26 3.37 -4.27 4.77
C VAL A 26 4.71 -4.98 4.92
N SER A 27 4.73 -6.27 5.27
CA SER A 27 5.95 -7.07 5.30
C SER A 27 6.49 -7.28 3.88
N ARG A 28 5.59 -7.49 2.91
CA ARG A 28 5.95 -7.67 1.50
C ARG A 28 6.14 -6.35 0.76
N ALA A 29 5.32 -5.34 1.06
CA ALA A 29 5.43 -4.02 0.44
C ALA A 29 6.68 -3.25 0.91
N PHE A 30 7.14 -3.49 2.14
CA PHE A 30 8.32 -2.85 2.73
C PHE A 30 9.27 -3.90 3.36
N PRO A 31 9.95 -4.71 2.56
CA PRO A 31 10.75 -5.84 3.07
C PRO A 31 11.89 -5.40 4.01
N ALA A 32 12.39 -4.17 3.84
CA ALA A 32 13.40 -3.59 4.72
C ALA A 32 12.92 -3.43 6.18
N VAL A 33 11.60 -3.35 6.43
CA VAL A 33 11.04 -3.27 7.79
C VAL A 33 11.34 -4.54 8.59
N GLY A 34 11.34 -5.70 7.93
CA GLY A 34 11.69 -6.97 8.57
C GLY A 34 13.19 -7.13 8.86
N ALA A 35 14.04 -6.39 8.14
CA ALA A 35 15.49 -6.39 8.31
C ALA A 35 16.01 -5.18 9.11
N ALA A 36 15.11 -4.30 9.58
CA ALA A 36 15.48 -3.07 10.27
C ALA A 36 16.06 -3.35 11.68
N PRO A 37 16.90 -2.44 12.21
CA PRO A 37 17.32 -2.49 13.61
C PRO A 37 16.12 -2.65 14.53
N ARG A 38 16.30 -3.43 15.60
CA ARG A 38 15.18 -3.71 16.51
C ARG A 38 14.70 -2.39 17.10
N ARG A 39 13.39 -2.21 17.25
CA ARG A 39 12.79 -0.93 17.72
C ARG A 39 13.42 -0.35 19.00
N HIS A 40 13.94 -1.20 19.89
CA HIS A 40 14.61 -0.77 21.11
C HIS A 40 15.98 -0.08 20.89
N GLU A 41 16.66 -0.36 19.78
CA GLU A 41 17.94 0.24 19.37
C GLU A 41 17.77 1.63 18.75
N LEU A 42 16.54 2.00 18.37
CA LEU A 42 16.26 3.29 17.76
C LEU A 42 16.28 4.43 18.81
N PRO A 43 16.72 5.64 18.43
CA PRO A 43 16.51 6.83 19.24
C PRO A 43 15.03 7.12 19.51
N MET A 44 14.71 7.75 20.65
CA MET A 44 13.32 8.04 21.04
C MET A 44 12.60 8.97 20.06
N TRP A 45 13.30 9.95 19.48
CA TRP A 45 12.70 10.85 18.49
C TRP A 45 12.24 10.11 17.23
N VAL A 46 12.98 9.06 16.80
CA VAL A 46 12.58 8.19 15.68
C VAL A 46 11.37 7.35 16.08
N LYS A 47 11.39 6.76 17.28
CA LYS A 47 10.28 5.96 17.81
C LYS A 47 8.98 6.73 17.92
N ASN A 48 9.02 8.05 18.14
CA ASN A 48 7.84 8.89 18.33
C ASN A 48 7.40 9.57 17.02
N GLY A 49 8.33 10.18 16.30
CA GLY A 49 8.04 10.98 15.10
C GLY A 49 8.09 10.21 13.79
N GLY A 50 8.72 9.03 13.77
CA GLY A 50 8.82 8.20 12.57
C GLY A 50 7.46 7.60 12.16
N MET A 51 7.30 7.38 10.85
CA MET A 51 6.15 6.70 10.28
C MET A 51 6.03 5.29 10.85
N LEU A 52 4.87 4.97 11.41
CA LEU A 52 4.60 3.67 11.99
C LEU A 52 3.97 2.74 10.95
N LEU A 53 4.68 1.67 10.61
CA LEU A 53 4.15 0.52 9.90
C LEU A 53 3.95 -0.61 10.90
N THR A 54 2.77 -1.24 10.90
CA THR A 54 2.43 -2.35 11.80
C THR A 54 2.15 -3.60 10.97
N PRO A 55 3.15 -4.48 10.80
CA PRO A 55 2.98 -5.75 10.11
C PRO A 55 1.97 -6.70 10.78
N PRO A 56 1.43 -7.68 10.04
CA PRO A 56 1.62 -7.89 8.61
C PRO A 56 0.65 -7.06 7.75
N TRP A 57 -0.52 -6.70 8.25
CA TRP A 57 -1.60 -6.10 7.44
C TRP A 57 -1.99 -4.71 7.92
N MET A 58 -1.99 -3.73 7.01
CA MET A 58 -2.48 -2.38 7.30
C MET A 58 -3.67 -2.01 6.42
N PRO A 59 -4.70 -1.34 6.96
CA PRO A 59 -5.88 -0.95 6.21
C PRO A 59 -5.55 0.15 5.19
N ALA A 60 -6.13 0.04 4.00
CA ALA A 60 -5.97 1.00 2.93
C ALA A 60 -7.21 1.03 2.01
N ARG A 61 -7.19 1.90 1.00
CA ARG A 61 -8.21 1.94 -0.06
C ARG A 61 -7.57 1.69 -1.41
N GLN A 62 -8.04 0.67 -2.12
CA GLN A 62 -7.67 0.47 -3.51
C GLN A 62 -8.50 1.40 -4.39
N ILE A 63 -7.80 2.18 -5.23
CA ILE A 63 -8.41 3.17 -6.12
C ILE A 63 -8.34 2.78 -7.60
N ALA A 64 -7.44 1.86 -7.97
CA ALA A 64 -7.40 1.33 -9.33
C ALA A 64 -6.65 -0.01 -9.45
N TRP A 65 -6.84 -0.67 -10.59
CA TRP A 65 -5.84 -1.53 -11.23
C TRP A 65 -5.34 -0.88 -12.51
N ILE A 66 -4.03 -0.90 -12.76
CA ILE A 66 -3.43 -0.50 -14.03
C ILE A 66 -2.71 -1.70 -14.67
N ARG A 67 -2.80 -1.84 -15.98
CA ARG A 67 -2.13 -2.91 -16.73
C ARG A 67 -0.72 -2.46 -17.08
N ARG A 68 0.29 -3.26 -16.74
CA ARG A 68 1.69 -3.03 -17.11
C ARG A 68 1.92 -3.40 -18.58
N ALA A 69 2.63 -2.55 -19.31
CA ALA A 69 2.93 -2.80 -20.72
C ALA A 69 3.98 -3.88 -20.93
N ASN A 70 4.90 -4.06 -19.99
CA ASN A 70 6.07 -4.93 -20.15
C ASN A 70 5.74 -6.44 -20.03
N ASP A 71 4.82 -6.79 -19.15
CA ASP A 71 4.48 -8.19 -18.82
C ASP A 71 2.97 -8.46 -18.87
N GLY A 72 2.15 -7.42 -19.13
CA GLY A 72 0.71 -7.53 -19.08
C GLY A 72 0.17 -7.83 -17.68
N ALA A 73 0.92 -7.69 -16.60
CA ALA A 73 0.37 -7.92 -15.27
C ALA A 73 -0.49 -6.72 -14.82
N TRP A 74 -1.37 -6.97 -13.84
CA TRP A 74 -2.14 -5.90 -13.18
C TRP A 74 -1.41 -5.45 -11.93
N MET A 75 -1.30 -4.14 -11.78
CA MET A 75 -0.74 -3.49 -10.59
C MET A 75 -1.84 -2.71 -9.88
N ALA A 76 -1.95 -2.89 -8.58
CA ALA A 76 -2.91 -2.18 -7.76
C ALA A 76 -2.38 -0.80 -7.40
N VAL A 77 -3.27 0.20 -7.46
CA VAL A 77 -3.01 1.53 -6.92
C VAL A 77 -3.80 1.71 -5.65
N VAL A 78 -3.09 1.95 -4.55
CA VAL A 78 -3.64 1.93 -3.19
C VAL A 78 -3.27 3.22 -2.47
N LEU A 79 -4.23 3.77 -1.72
CA LEU A 79 -4.04 4.87 -0.80
C LEU A 79 -4.05 4.32 0.63
N MET A 80 -2.90 4.33 1.30
CA MET A 80 -2.74 3.82 2.66
C MET A 80 -2.51 4.98 3.63
N PRO A 81 -3.46 5.26 4.54
CA PRO A 81 -3.24 6.23 5.60
C PRO A 81 -2.21 5.68 6.60
N VAL A 82 -1.27 6.54 6.98
CA VAL A 82 -0.27 6.22 8.01
C VAL A 82 -0.09 7.42 8.92
N ALA A 83 0.43 7.15 10.12
CA ALA A 83 0.71 8.16 11.10
C ALA A 83 2.12 7.97 11.65
N SER A 84 2.65 9.02 12.25
CA SER A 84 3.74 8.88 13.23
C SER A 84 3.29 7.98 14.39
N ALA A 85 4.23 7.37 15.09
CA ALA A 85 3.91 6.49 16.21
C ALA A 85 3.17 7.21 17.35
N HIS A 86 3.44 8.50 17.57
CA HIS A 86 2.73 9.33 18.55
C HIS A 86 1.41 9.93 18.01
N ARG A 87 1.07 9.67 16.73
CA ARG A 87 -0.16 10.13 16.06
C ARG A 87 -0.30 11.64 15.88
N ASP A 88 0.77 12.42 16.07
CA ASP A 88 0.72 13.87 15.85
C ASP A 88 0.90 14.25 14.36
N SER A 89 1.60 13.40 13.60
CA SER A 89 1.77 13.55 12.15
C SER A 89 1.00 12.48 11.39
N HIS A 90 0.35 12.87 10.28
CA HIS A 90 -0.42 11.99 9.40
C HIS A 90 -0.09 12.23 7.93
N LEU A 91 -0.13 11.17 7.12
CA LEU A 91 -0.09 11.27 5.67
C LEU A 91 -0.84 10.11 5.01
N VAL A 92 -1.09 10.23 3.71
CA VAL A 92 -1.63 9.15 2.88
C VAL A 92 -0.56 8.76 1.86
N MET A 93 -0.09 7.51 1.93
CA MET A 93 0.85 6.98 0.95
C MET A 93 0.11 6.48 -0.27
N GLN A 94 0.59 6.86 -1.45
CA GLN A 94 0.20 6.23 -2.70
C GLN A 94 1.16 5.08 -2.99
N LEU A 95 0.64 3.85 -2.96
CA LEU A 95 1.40 2.64 -3.20
C LEU A 95 0.98 2.00 -4.52
N TRP A 96 1.97 1.46 -5.23
CA TRP A 96 1.81 0.66 -6.43
C TRP A 96 2.24 -0.76 -6.10
N LEU A 97 1.28 -1.68 -5.99
CA LEU A 97 1.50 -3.00 -5.39
C LEU A 97 1.14 -4.11 -6.37
N GLU A 98 1.83 -5.24 -6.24
CA GLU A 98 1.41 -6.49 -6.89
C GLU A 98 0.10 -6.98 -6.27
N ALA A 99 -0.66 -7.74 -7.04
CA ALA A 99 -2.01 -8.15 -6.64
C ALA A 99 -2.05 -9.02 -5.38
N ASP A 100 -0.98 -9.78 -5.14
CA ASP A 100 -0.82 -10.67 -4.00
C ASP A 100 -0.30 -9.98 -2.73
N MET A 101 0.00 -8.69 -2.79
CA MET A 101 0.38 -7.86 -1.66
C MET A 101 -0.81 -7.17 -1.00
N LEU A 102 -2.04 -7.44 -1.46
CA LEU A 102 -3.26 -6.91 -0.86
C LEU A 102 -4.37 -7.95 -0.81
N THR A 103 -5.28 -7.80 0.14
CA THR A 103 -6.48 -8.63 0.26
C THR A 103 -7.71 -7.79 0.58
N THR A 104 -8.89 -8.23 0.12
CA THR A 104 -10.18 -7.66 0.51
C THR A 104 -10.77 -8.31 1.75
N ALA A 105 -10.30 -9.50 2.12
CA ALA A 105 -10.73 -10.18 3.33
C ALA A 105 -9.97 -9.57 4.50
N ARG A 106 -10.70 -9.20 5.56
CA ARG A 106 -10.08 -8.97 6.86
C ARG A 106 -9.56 -10.32 7.32
N LEU A 107 -8.24 -10.50 7.29
CA LEU A 107 -7.60 -11.66 7.89
C LEU A 107 -7.64 -11.42 9.40
N ASP A 108 -8.74 -11.82 10.03
CA ASP A 108 -8.77 -11.97 11.47
C ASP A 108 -7.70 -13.03 11.79
N ALA A 109 -6.68 -12.61 12.53
CA ALA A 109 -5.59 -13.49 12.93
C ALA A 109 -6.18 -14.63 13.77
N THR A 110 -6.16 -15.84 13.21
CA THR A 110 -6.31 -17.09 13.97
C THR A 110 -5.08 -17.33 14.82
#